data_AF-A0A934PQU0-F1
#
_entry.id   AF-A0A934PQU0-F1
#
_cell.length_a   1.000
_cell.length_b   1.000
_cell.length_c   1.000
_cell.angle_alpha   90.00
_cell.angle_beta   90.00
_cell.angle_gamma   90.00
#
_symmetry.space_group_name_H-M   'P 1'
#
loop_
_entity.id
_entity.type
_entity.pdbx_description
1 polymer ?
#
loop_
_entity_poly.entity_id
_entity_poly.type
_entity_poly.pdbx_seq_one_letter_code
_entity_poly.pdbx_strand_id
1 'polypeptide(L)'
;MKDLMIEIVKAMEKLKKVANLYFITGIVLTLYTLISQNDQSLNIHDTYFVLLPSTFAIATVFIFLLIGLILLVVDQFIKYKFKIFQFLMFSIPFVYFIFSDIINRNNPGYYLSHPITFEWEVVYIPVTMFFIFLMSLLLLIVFIIYSVFKIFEKKKLQW
;
A
#
# COMPACT_ATOMS: atom_id res chain seq x y z
N MET A 1 5.72 33.90 17.24
CA MET A 1 5.88 33.85 15.76
C MET A 1 6.99 32.88 15.33
N LYS A 2 8.22 32.99 15.87
CA LYS A 2 9.32 32.05 15.56
C LYS A 2 9.00 30.59 15.90
N ASP A 3 8.39 30.32 17.06
CA ASP A 3 8.09 28.94 17.50
C ASP A 3 7.04 28.26 16.61
N LEU A 4 5.99 29.00 16.23
CA LEU A 4 4.98 28.53 15.28
C LEU A 4 5.60 28.18 13.92
N MET A 5 6.56 28.99 13.45
CA MET A 5 7.23 28.76 12.17
C MET A 5 8.11 27.49 12.21
N ILE A 6 8.81 27.25 13.32
CA ILE A 6 9.62 26.04 13.54
C ILE A 6 8.73 24.79 13.58
N GLU A 7 7.57 24.86 14.24
CA GLU A 7 6.61 23.75 14.29
C GLU A 7 6.04 23.40 12.91
N ILE A 8 5.70 24.41 12.10
CA ILE A 8 5.23 24.22 10.73
C ILE A 8 6.30 23.54 9.87
N VAL A 9 7.55 24.00 9.93
CA VAL A 9 8.67 23.40 9.18
C VAL A 9 8.87 21.93 9.57
N LYS A 10 8.89 21.62 10.88
CA LYS A 10 8.99 20.24 11.37
C LYS A 10 7.82 19.36 10.93
N ALA A 11 6.61 19.90 10.87
CA ALA A 11 5.43 19.18 10.38
C ALA A 11 5.53 18.88 8.88
N MET A 12 5.97 19.85 8.07
CA MET A 12 6.21 19.68 6.63
C MET A 12 7.29 18.65 6.32
N GLU A 13 8.39 18.63 7.08
CA GLU A 13 9.44 17.61 6.92
C GLU A 13 8.92 16.20 7.20
N LYS A 14 8.15 16.02 8.28
CA LYS A 14 7.54 14.73 8.61
C LYS A 14 6.55 14.26 7.54
N LEU A 15 5.79 15.17 6.95
CA LEU A 15 4.86 14.90 5.86
C LEU A 15 5.60 14.42 4.60
N LYS A 16 6.65 15.12 4.19
CA LYS A 16 7.50 14.70 3.07
C LYS A 16 8.10 13.31 3.29
N LYS A 17 8.48 12.98 4.53
CA LYS A 17 9.01 11.65 4.86
C LYS A 17 8.00 10.54 4.59
N VAL A 18 6.73 10.69 4.98
CA VAL A 18 5.71 9.63 4.74
C VAL A 18 5.41 9.47 3.26
N ALA A 19 5.21 10.58 2.52
CA ALA A 19 4.98 10.50 1.08
C ALA A 19 6.17 9.84 0.35
N ASN A 20 7.40 10.18 0.73
CA ASN A 20 8.60 9.53 0.19
C ASN A 20 8.66 8.04 0.51
N LEU A 21 8.20 7.61 1.69
CA LEU A 21 8.10 6.18 2.01
C LEU A 21 7.16 5.46 1.04
N TYR A 22 6.00 6.04 0.72
CA TYR A 22 5.09 5.47 -0.28
C TYR A 22 5.76 5.37 -1.65
N PHE A 23 6.39 6.45 -2.12
CA PHE A 23 7.05 6.46 -3.43
C PHE A 23 8.17 5.43 -3.53
N ILE A 24 9.07 5.40 -2.53
CA ILE A 24 10.19 4.45 -2.49
C ILE A 24 9.67 3.02 -2.42
N THR A 25 8.67 2.76 -1.58
CA THR A 25 8.11 1.40 -1.42
C THR A 25 7.45 0.94 -2.72
N GLY A 26 6.68 1.79 -3.39
CA GLY A 26 6.09 1.47 -4.69
C GLY A 26 7.17 1.12 -5.74
N ILE A 27 8.22 1.94 -5.85
CA ILE A 27 9.34 1.67 -6.77
C ILE A 27 10.03 0.34 -6.44
N VAL A 28 10.36 0.11 -5.17
CA VAL A 28 11.05 -1.12 -4.74
C VAL A 28 10.19 -2.34 -5.04
N LEU A 29 8.91 -2.33 -4.68
CA LEU A 29 8.00 -3.46 -4.92
C LEU A 29 7.84 -3.75 -6.41
N THR A 30 7.69 -2.72 -7.24
CA THR A 30 7.60 -2.88 -8.70
C THR A 30 8.88 -3.45 -9.29
N LEU A 31 10.05 -2.96 -8.89
CA LEU A 31 11.34 -3.53 -9.34
C LEU A 31 11.45 -5.00 -8.95
N TYR A 32 11.05 -5.35 -7.72
CA TYR A 32 11.01 -6.73 -7.26
C TYR A 32 10.08 -7.60 -8.11
N THR A 33 8.85 -7.16 -8.39
CA THR A 33 7.91 -7.89 -9.26
C THR A 33 8.49 -8.12 -10.66
N LEU A 34 9.11 -7.10 -11.25
CA LEU A 34 9.69 -7.21 -12.60
C LEU A 34 10.88 -8.18 -12.62
N ILE A 35 11.76 -8.13 -11.62
CA ILE A 35 12.93 -9.03 -11.52
C ILE A 35 12.47 -10.47 -11.28
N SER A 36 11.54 -10.69 -10.35
CA SER A 36 11.12 -12.04 -9.96
C SER A 36 10.38 -12.79 -11.06
N GLN A 37 9.73 -12.08 -11.98
CA GLN A 37 8.88 -12.67 -13.02
C GLN A 37 9.54 -12.74 -14.40
N ASN A 38 10.74 -12.17 -14.59
CA ASN A 38 11.49 -12.26 -15.84
C ASN A 38 11.94 -13.71 -16.17
N ASP A 39 12.12 -14.55 -15.14
CA ASP A 39 12.45 -15.98 -15.30
C ASP A 39 11.21 -16.87 -15.54
N GLN A 40 10.00 -16.31 -15.50
CA GLN A 40 8.76 -17.09 -15.50
C GLN A 40 8.15 -17.33 -16.91
N SER A 41 8.64 -16.68 -17.98
CA SER A 41 8.01 -16.74 -19.32
C SER A 41 7.88 -18.14 -19.94
N LEU A 42 8.56 -19.15 -19.38
CA LEU A 42 8.52 -20.55 -19.84
C LEU A 42 7.54 -21.46 -19.05
N ASN A 43 6.96 -21.02 -17.93
CA ASN A 43 6.23 -21.93 -17.01
C ASN A 43 4.88 -21.39 -16.45
N ILE A 44 4.40 -20.21 -16.87
CA ILE A 44 3.19 -19.56 -16.28
C ILE A 44 1.86 -20.03 -16.88
N HIS A 45 1.85 -20.83 -17.95
CA HIS A 45 0.63 -21.03 -18.73
C HIS A 45 -0.57 -21.63 -17.96
N ASP A 46 -0.37 -22.21 -16.76
CA ASP A 46 -1.42 -22.83 -15.93
C ASP A 46 -1.27 -22.64 -14.39
N THR A 47 -0.73 -21.51 -13.90
CA THR A 47 -0.64 -21.24 -12.44
C THR A 47 -1.70 -20.25 -11.94
N TYR A 48 -1.99 -20.24 -10.61
CA TYR A 48 -3.03 -19.42 -9.94
C TYR A 48 -2.97 -17.90 -10.26
N PHE A 49 -1.87 -17.40 -10.79
CA PHE A 49 -1.56 -15.98 -10.90
C PHE A 49 -1.34 -15.54 -12.36
N VAL A 50 -2.39 -15.61 -13.18
CA VAL A 50 -2.42 -15.00 -14.53
C VAL A 50 -2.75 -13.50 -14.44
N LEU A 51 -2.06 -12.77 -13.57
CA LEU A 51 -1.95 -11.32 -13.73
C LEU A 51 -0.62 -11.08 -14.43
N LEU A 52 -0.67 -10.53 -15.65
CA LEU A 52 0.55 -10.19 -16.37
C LEU A 52 1.48 -9.40 -15.44
N PRO A 53 2.72 -9.86 -15.24
CA PRO A 53 3.71 -9.23 -14.38
C PRO A 53 3.80 -7.72 -14.49
N SER A 54 3.80 -7.25 -15.74
CA SER A 54 3.81 -5.84 -16.09
C SER A 54 2.60 -5.09 -15.55
N THR A 55 1.40 -5.68 -15.59
CA THR A 55 0.16 -5.03 -15.15
C THR A 55 0.13 -4.86 -13.64
N PHE A 56 0.53 -5.89 -12.88
CA PHE A 56 0.60 -5.79 -11.42
C PHE A 56 1.70 -4.83 -10.95
N ALA A 57 2.87 -4.89 -11.59
CA ALA A 57 3.98 -3.98 -11.31
C ALA A 57 3.60 -2.51 -11.59
N ILE A 58 2.95 -2.23 -12.73
CA ILE A 58 2.46 -0.90 -13.11
C ILE A 58 1.38 -0.42 -12.13
N ALA A 59 0.40 -1.27 -11.81
CA ALA A 59 -0.66 -0.93 -10.86
C ALA A 59 -0.09 -0.58 -9.48
N THR A 60 0.91 -1.33 -9.00
CA THR A 60 1.57 -1.08 -7.72
C THR A 60 2.23 0.29 -7.67
N VAL A 61 3.00 0.69 -8.70
CA VAL A 61 3.58 2.06 -8.77
C VAL A 61 2.50 3.11 -8.68
N PHE A 62 1.48 3.02 -9.53
CA PHE A 62 0.46 4.06 -9.62
C PHE A 62 -0.35 4.20 -8.33
N ILE A 63 -0.67 3.09 -7.68
CA ILE A 63 -1.41 3.09 -6.42
C ILE A 63 -0.60 3.75 -5.30
N PHE A 64 0.67 3.37 -5.13
CA PHE A 64 1.53 3.97 -4.10
C PHE A 64 1.82 5.45 -4.39
N LEU A 65 2.01 5.81 -5.66
CA LEU A 65 2.19 7.19 -6.08
C LEU A 65 0.93 8.03 -5.81
N LEU A 66 -0.25 7.53 -6.17
CA LEU A 66 -1.51 8.22 -5.94
C LEU A 66 -1.74 8.48 -4.45
N ILE A 67 -1.50 7.48 -3.60
CA ILE A 67 -1.67 7.63 -2.14
C ILE A 67 -0.64 8.61 -1.57
N GLY A 68 0.62 8.52 -2.00
CA GLY A 68 1.66 9.47 -1.60
C GLY A 68 1.27 10.91 -1.95
N LEU A 69 0.70 11.16 -3.14
CA LEU A 69 0.20 12.47 -3.54
C LEU A 69 -1.01 12.94 -2.71
N ILE A 70 -1.98 12.06 -2.45
CA ILE A 70 -3.14 12.37 -1.59
C ILE A 70 -2.66 12.80 -0.20
N LEU A 71 -1.68 12.07 0.35
CA LEU A 71 -1.04 12.39 1.62
C LEU A 71 -0.12 13.62 1.58
N LEU A 72 0.13 14.26 0.44
CA LEU A 72 0.74 15.60 0.45
C LEU A 72 -0.32 16.70 0.61
N VAL A 73 -1.55 16.45 0.17
CA VAL A 73 -2.64 17.45 0.11
C VAL A 73 -3.50 17.43 1.38
N VAL A 74 -3.85 16.24 1.84
CA VAL A 74 -4.85 16.00 2.91
C VAL A 74 -4.23 16.15 4.31
N ASP A 75 -2.92 16.17 4.40
CA ASP A 75 -2.20 15.58 5.53
C ASP A 75 -1.80 16.53 6.68
N GLN A 76 -2.18 17.80 6.56
CA GLN A 76 -1.86 18.81 7.58
C GLN A 76 -2.62 18.61 8.91
N PHE A 77 -3.68 17.79 8.95
CA PHE A 77 -4.53 17.61 10.14
C PHE A 77 -4.38 16.26 10.84
N ILE A 78 -3.68 15.29 10.24
CA ILE A 78 -3.56 13.92 10.77
C ILE A 78 -2.23 13.78 11.53
N LYS A 79 -2.23 13.04 12.65
CA LYS A 79 -1.00 12.79 13.42
C LYS A 79 -0.09 11.82 12.67
N TYR A 80 1.22 12.09 12.66
CA TYR A 80 2.23 11.28 11.99
C TYR A 80 2.16 9.77 12.27
N LYS A 81 1.90 9.38 13.54
CA LYS A 81 1.79 7.96 13.93
C LYS A 81 0.70 7.21 13.16
N PHE A 82 -0.45 7.86 12.92
CA PHE A 82 -1.56 7.25 12.18
C PHE A 82 -1.25 7.08 10.69
N LYS A 83 -0.45 7.98 10.11
CA LYS A 83 0.02 7.89 8.73
C LYS A 83 0.98 6.72 8.54
N ILE A 84 1.92 6.55 9.49
CA ILE A 84 2.83 5.40 9.48
C ILE A 84 2.06 4.09 9.67
N PHE A 85 1.07 4.06 10.57
CA PHE A 85 0.21 2.89 10.74
C PHE A 85 -0.54 2.56 9.45
N GLN A 86 -1.13 3.56 8.78
CA GLN A 86 -1.81 3.37 7.51
C GLN A 86 -0.85 2.93 6.40
N PHE A 87 0.36 3.49 6.34
CA PHE A 87 1.43 3.03 5.45
C PHE A 87 1.77 1.55 5.64
N LEU A 88 1.93 1.10 6.88
CA LEU A 88 2.21 -0.30 7.18
C LEU A 88 1.04 -1.20 6.79
N MET A 89 -0.19 -0.86 7.18
CA MET A 89 -1.38 -1.63 6.78
C MET A 89 -1.58 -1.69 5.27
N PHE A 90 -1.21 -0.62 4.56
CA PHE A 90 -1.28 -0.59 3.11
C PHE A 90 -0.19 -1.45 2.46
N SER A 91 1.04 -1.40 2.97
CA SER A 91 2.21 -1.98 2.31
C SER A 91 2.40 -3.47 2.62
N ILE A 92 2.09 -3.92 3.83
CA ILE A 92 2.27 -5.32 4.26
C ILE A 92 1.53 -6.31 3.32
N PRO A 93 0.26 -6.07 2.93
CA PRO A 93 -0.42 -6.94 1.98
C PRO A 93 0.30 -7.06 0.64
N PHE A 94 0.78 -5.95 0.06
CA PHE A 94 1.51 -5.99 -1.22
C PHE A 94 2.82 -6.77 -1.12
N VAL A 95 3.58 -6.54 -0.04
CA VAL A 95 4.79 -7.32 0.25
C VAL A 95 4.43 -8.80 0.31
N TYR A 96 3.41 -9.17 1.09
CA TYR A 96 2.97 -10.56 1.20
C TYR A 96 2.61 -11.16 -0.16
N PHE A 97 1.78 -10.49 -0.97
CA PHE A 97 1.34 -11.04 -2.26
C PHE A 97 2.53 -11.25 -3.22
N ILE A 98 3.49 -10.33 -3.26
CA ILE A 98 4.70 -10.48 -4.09
C ILE A 98 5.56 -11.66 -3.60
N PHE A 99 5.79 -11.78 -2.30
CA PHE A 99 6.59 -12.90 -1.76
C PHE A 99 5.88 -14.25 -1.87
N SER A 100 4.55 -14.28 -1.68
CA SER A 100 3.74 -15.49 -1.82
C SER A 100 3.77 -16.03 -3.25
N ASP A 101 3.70 -15.15 -4.25
CA ASP A 101 3.87 -15.51 -5.67
C ASP A 101 5.25 -16.16 -5.93
N ILE A 102 6.31 -15.58 -5.34
CA ILE A 102 7.68 -16.12 -5.48
C ILE A 102 7.83 -17.49 -4.84
N ILE A 103 7.29 -17.68 -3.63
CA ILE A 103 7.43 -18.95 -2.89
C ILE A 103 6.62 -20.05 -3.57
N ASN A 104 5.40 -19.72 -4.01
CA ASN A 104 4.48 -20.68 -4.61
C ASN A 104 4.65 -20.86 -6.12
N ARG A 105 5.72 -20.30 -6.71
CA ARG A 105 6.02 -20.32 -8.16
C ARG A 105 6.02 -21.71 -8.82
N ASN A 106 6.24 -22.76 -8.03
CA ASN A 106 6.31 -24.15 -8.51
C ASN A 106 5.07 -24.98 -8.15
N ASN A 107 4.08 -24.40 -7.47
CA ASN A 107 2.84 -25.10 -7.15
C ASN A 107 1.84 -24.92 -8.30
N PRO A 108 1.34 -26.01 -8.92
CA PRO A 108 0.40 -25.92 -10.02
C PRO A 108 -0.90 -25.25 -9.56
N GLY A 109 -1.47 -24.41 -10.44
CA GLY A 109 -2.82 -23.91 -10.25
C GLY A 109 -3.81 -25.07 -10.26
N TYR A 110 -4.85 -25.00 -9.42
CA TYR A 110 -5.97 -25.96 -9.32
C TYR A 110 -5.79 -27.20 -8.43
N TYR A 111 -5.80 -27.05 -7.10
CA TYR A 111 -6.45 -28.05 -6.25
C TYR A 111 -7.10 -27.39 -5.02
N LEU A 112 -8.44 -27.30 -5.05
CA LEU A 112 -9.29 -27.00 -3.89
C LEU A 112 -9.20 -28.07 -2.77
N SER A 113 -8.34 -29.08 -2.93
CA SER A 113 -8.13 -30.20 -2.03
C SER A 113 -6.64 -30.30 -1.69
N HIS A 114 -6.18 -29.47 -0.76
CA HIS A 114 -4.83 -29.57 -0.20
C HIS A 114 -4.91 -29.85 1.30
N PRO A 115 -3.93 -30.57 1.88
CA PRO A 115 -3.97 -30.94 3.29
C PRO A 115 -4.01 -29.69 4.18
N ILE A 116 -4.67 -29.79 5.35
CA ILE A 116 -5.02 -28.70 6.29
C ILE A 116 -3.88 -27.68 6.57
N THR A 117 -2.62 -28.10 6.53
CA THR A 117 -1.46 -27.21 6.70
C THR A 117 -1.26 -26.22 5.54
N PHE A 118 -1.71 -26.56 4.33
CA PHE A 118 -1.69 -25.68 3.15
C PHE A 118 -2.91 -24.74 3.09
N GLU A 119 -4.03 -25.05 3.76
CA GLU A 119 -5.21 -24.16 3.76
C GLU A 119 -4.93 -22.82 4.43
N TRP A 120 -4.09 -22.80 5.47
CA TRP A 120 -3.69 -21.57 6.17
C TRP A 120 -2.91 -20.62 5.24
N GLU A 121 -1.90 -21.13 4.55
CA GLU A 121 -1.02 -20.31 3.71
C GLU A 121 -1.68 -19.92 2.37
N VAL A 122 -2.52 -20.78 1.81
CA VAL A 122 -3.11 -20.59 0.48
C VAL A 122 -4.47 -19.89 0.53
N VAL A 123 -5.21 -19.98 1.64
CA VAL A 123 -6.56 -19.40 1.75
C VAL A 123 -6.64 -18.32 2.83
N TYR A 124 -6.34 -18.65 4.08
CA TYR A 124 -6.63 -17.73 5.20
C TYR A 124 -5.69 -16.52 5.26
N ILE A 125 -4.38 -16.68 5.03
CA ILE A 125 -3.44 -15.55 5.03
C ILE A 125 -3.72 -14.58 3.88
N PRO A 126 -3.90 -15.02 2.60
CA PRO A 126 -4.28 -14.12 1.51
C PRO A 126 -5.57 -13.34 1.79
N VAL A 127 -6.59 -14.01 2.34
CA VAL A 127 -7.85 -13.38 2.74
C VAL A 127 -7.62 -12.34 3.84
N THR A 128 -6.81 -12.66 4.85
CA THR A 128 -6.48 -11.73 5.94
C THR A 128 -5.73 -10.50 5.41
N MET A 129 -4.76 -10.69 4.51
CA MET A 129 -4.02 -9.60 3.88
C MET A 129 -4.92 -8.72 3.02
N PHE A 130 -5.88 -9.30 2.32
CA PHE A 130 -6.91 -8.55 1.60
C PHE A 130 -7.78 -7.71 2.55
N PHE A 131 -8.21 -8.26 3.69
CA PHE A 131 -8.95 -7.50 4.70
C PHE A 131 -8.12 -6.37 5.31
N ILE A 132 -6.83 -6.60 5.59
CA ILE A 132 -5.91 -5.56 6.09
C ILE A 132 -5.79 -4.43 5.06
N PHE A 133 -5.62 -4.76 3.78
CA PHE A 133 -5.59 -3.79 2.70
C PHE A 133 -6.91 -2.98 2.62
N LEU A 134 -8.06 -3.64 2.69
CA LEU A 134 -9.36 -2.99 2.67
C LEU A 134 -9.56 -2.04 3.86
N MET A 135 -9.16 -2.46 5.06
CA MET A 135 -9.17 -1.60 6.24
C MET A 135 -8.25 -0.39 6.08
N SER A 136 -7.09 -0.57 5.43
CA SER A 136 -6.21 0.55 5.11
C SER A 136 -6.84 1.55 4.13
N LEU A 137 -7.61 1.08 3.15
CA LEU A 137 -8.33 1.96 2.21
C LEU A 137 -9.44 2.73 2.92
N LEU A 138 -10.21 2.07 3.79
CA LEU A 138 -11.23 2.74 4.61
C LEU A 138 -10.61 3.82 5.50
N LEU A 139 -9.47 3.53 6.13
CA LEU A 139 -8.74 4.50 6.94
C LEU A 139 -8.29 5.71 6.11
N LEU A 140 -7.82 5.49 4.88
CA LEU A 140 -7.47 6.58 3.95
C LEU A 140 -8.70 7.44 3.61
N ILE A 141 -9.86 6.84 3.36
CA ILE A 141 -11.11 7.58 3.11
C ILE A 141 -11.48 8.44 4.33
N VAL A 142 -11.41 7.88 5.54
CA VAL A 142 -11.66 8.62 6.79
C VAL A 142 -10.70 9.80 6.93
N PHE A 143 -9.42 9.61 6.61
CA PHE A 143 -8.41 10.67 6.61
C PHE A 143 -8.73 11.80 5.63
N ILE A 144 -9.15 11.44 4.41
CA ILE A 144 -9.57 12.41 3.39
C ILE A 144 -10.76 13.23 3.91
N ILE A 145 -11.83 12.55 4.34
CA ILE A 145 -13.06 13.18 4.82
C ILE A 145 -12.76 14.12 6.01
N TYR A 146 -12.05 13.62 7.01
CA TYR A 146 -11.68 14.40 8.20
C TYR A 146 -10.94 15.68 7.84
N SER A 147 -9.97 15.57 6.94
CA SER A 147 -9.15 16.71 6.54
C SER A 147 -9.93 17.72 5.71
N VAL A 148 -10.82 17.26 4.83
CA VAL A 148 -11.74 18.14 4.09
C VAL A 148 -12.61 18.94 5.07
N PHE A 149 -13.23 18.29 6.06
CA PHE A 149 -14.00 18.99 7.09
C PHE A 149 -13.17 20.03 7.85
N LYS A 150 -11.93 19.68 8.22
CA LYS A 150 -11.02 20.62 8.92
C LYS A 150 -10.63 21.82 8.06
N ILE A 151 -10.46 21.64 6.74
CA ILE A 151 -10.21 22.76 5.81
C ILE A 151 -11.40 23.72 5.80
N PHE A 152 -12.63 23.20 5.72
CA PHE A 152 -13.83 24.03 5.74
C PHE A 152 -14.01 24.78 7.06
N GLU A 153 -13.80 24.12 8.19
CA GLU A 153 -13.85 24.73 9.52
C GLU A 153 -12.86 25.88 9.65
N LYS A 154 -11.60 25.67 9.21
CA LYS A 154 -10.56 26.71 9.22
C LYS A 154 -10.93 27.91 8.33
N LYS A 155 -11.53 27.68 7.16
CA LYS A 155 -11.98 28.76 6.26
C LYS A 155 -13.14 29.56 6.85
N LYS A 156 -14.07 28.91 7.55
CA LYS A 156 -15.23 29.56 8.19
C LYS A 156 -14.82 30.54 9.31
N LEU A 157 -13.72 30.26 10.00
CA LEU A 157 -13.19 31.11 11.08
C LEU A 157 -12.41 32.34 10.59
N GLN A 158 -12.18 32.48 9.27
CA GLN A 158 -11.45 33.61 8.68
C GLN A 158 -12.35 34.68 8.06
N TRP A 159 -13.68 34.48 8.10
CA TRP A 159 -14.72 35.43 7.71
C TRP A 159 -15.41 35.95 8.95
#